data_AF-A0A7S1QHF7-F1
#
_entry.id   AF-A0A7S1QHF7-F1
#
_cell.length_a   1.000
_cell.length_b   1.000
_cell.length_c   1.000
_cell.angle_alpha   90.00
_cell.angle_beta   90.00
_cell.angle_gamma   90.00
#
_symmetry.space_group_name_H-M   'P 1'
#
loop_
_entity.id
_entity.type
_entity.pdbx_description
1 polymer ?
#
loop_
_entity_poly.entity_id
_entity_poly.type
_entity_poly.pdbx_seq_one_letter_code
_entity_poly.pdbx_strand_id
1 'polypeptide(L)'
;YRDLVGGSKDTFLGCLITCMVGALIGVVISLIYMFRHPGAIRDGLLGYELLSRSLLFVYPLVLLIGWSMQVPMAAEYDHLLHAFLDMTGISEADLEGAIQRYFDAKTHLYAETSWLTAHRIAAYLVLYVQFLQLIFYFNAHPKMAILTATVQKALGNIVHFLGLFAMFYVMLGFMANWMLGPYIPAFSTFGETCKSQVRMIFGEFIEADMVPMLKGSMMFMYWLYAGTFMLLVIWTLLNFFLAIIIDAFMEVKAENQKTVARDFLTDTLAAFQTWFIAARRGWPSREALITFFQEQVDSAEAMPPKCCPSDCITGAFPRFDSRRLASFLAHYERRCDSLLVRRDEVGSAQEAFRADPKQQ
;
A
#
# COMPACT_ATOMS: atom_id res chain seq x y z
N TYR A 1 -30.54 11.07 -5.39
CA TYR A 1 -29.55 11.13 -4.28
C TYR A 1 -29.69 12.40 -3.45
N ARG A 2 -29.94 13.57 -4.08
CA ARG A 2 -30.21 14.86 -3.39
C ARG A 2 -31.32 14.79 -2.32
N ASP A 3 -32.37 13.98 -2.54
CA ASP A 3 -33.48 13.82 -1.60
C ASP A 3 -33.27 12.70 -0.56
N LEU A 4 -32.49 11.66 -0.88
CA LEU A 4 -32.11 10.57 0.04
C LEU A 4 -31.16 11.05 1.16
N VAL A 5 -30.57 12.22 0.97
CA VAL A 5 -29.63 12.89 1.88
C VAL A 5 -30.37 13.99 2.69
N GLY A 6 -31.71 13.99 2.72
CA GLY A 6 -32.55 15.05 3.28
C GLY A 6 -32.22 15.55 4.71
N GLY A 7 -31.51 14.76 5.53
CA GLY A 7 -30.98 15.18 6.84
C GLY A 7 -29.45 15.40 6.92
N SER A 8 -28.68 15.08 5.88
CA SER A 8 -27.21 15.05 5.88
C SER A 8 -26.56 15.80 4.72
N LYS A 9 -27.30 16.68 4.04
CA LYS A 9 -26.77 17.48 2.92
C LYS A 9 -25.61 18.37 3.34
N ASP A 10 -25.77 19.05 4.47
CA ASP A 10 -24.76 19.98 4.98
C ASP A 10 -23.53 19.24 5.51
N THR A 11 -23.72 18.06 6.10
CA THR A 11 -22.60 17.20 6.54
C THR A 11 -21.86 16.60 5.35
N PHE A 12 -22.57 16.17 4.30
CA PHE A 12 -21.98 15.68 3.06
C PHE A 12 -21.17 16.77 2.35
N LEU A 13 -21.74 17.97 2.19
CA LEU A 13 -21.05 19.11 1.59
C LEU A 13 -19.84 19.52 2.44
N GLY A 14 -19.99 19.54 3.77
CA GLY A 14 -18.92 19.82 4.72
C GLY A 14 -17.76 18.85 4.59
N CYS A 15 -18.02 17.53 4.62
CA CYS A 15 -17.00 16.50 4.44
C CYS A 15 -16.28 16.60 3.09
N LEU A 16 -17.01 16.96 2.03
CA LEU A 16 -16.43 17.06 0.70
C LEU A 16 -15.54 18.30 0.57
N ILE A 17 -15.98 19.45 1.11
CA ILE A 17 -15.18 20.67 1.14
C ILE A 17 -13.93 20.50 2.01
N THR A 18 -14.04 19.90 3.20
CA THR A 18 -12.87 19.65 4.05
C THR A 18 -11.86 18.71 3.39
N CYS A 19 -12.34 17.68 2.68
CA CYS A 19 -11.49 16.80 1.88
C CYS A 19 -10.79 17.57 0.76
N MET A 20 -11.50 18.42 0.00
CA MET A 20 -10.91 19.24 -1.05
C MET A 20 -9.85 20.21 -0.53
N VAL A 21 -10.13 20.90 0.59
CA VAL A 21 -9.16 21.84 1.20
C VAL A 21 -7.92 21.10 1.68
N GLY A 22 -8.10 19.95 2.35
CA GLY A 22 -6.99 19.11 2.79
C GLY A 22 -6.14 18.60 1.61
N ALA A 23 -6.78 18.14 0.53
CA ALA A 23 -6.10 17.69 -0.68
C ALA A 23 -5.35 18.83 -1.37
N LEU A 24 -5.95 20.02 -1.47
CA LEU A 24 -5.33 21.20 -2.06
C LEU A 24 -4.05 21.60 -1.29
N ILE A 25 -4.12 21.65 0.04
CA ILE A 25 -2.94 21.92 0.88
C ILE A 25 -1.86 20.86 0.62
N GLY A 26 -2.25 19.58 0.54
CA GLY A 26 -1.33 18.48 0.23
C GLY A 26 -0.63 18.63 -1.11
N VAL A 27 -1.36 19.01 -2.17
CA VAL A 27 -0.81 19.25 -3.52
C VAL A 27 0.14 20.43 -3.51
N VAL A 28 -0.23 21.54 -2.86
CA VAL A 28 0.61 22.75 -2.77
C VAL A 28 1.92 22.44 -2.04
N ILE A 29 1.89 21.70 -0.93
CA ILE A 29 3.09 21.29 -0.20
C ILE A 29 3.98 20.40 -1.08
N SER A 30 3.41 19.42 -1.78
CA SER A 30 4.17 18.55 -2.71
C SER A 30 4.83 19.34 -3.84
N LEU A 31 4.12 20.32 -4.42
CA LEU A 31 4.66 21.18 -5.47
C LEU A 31 5.80 22.05 -4.94
N ILE A 32 5.64 22.70 -3.78
CA ILE A 32 6.70 23.51 -3.16
C ILE A 32 7.95 22.66 -2.88
N TYR A 33 7.76 21.44 -2.38
CA TYR A 33 8.87 20.51 -2.12
C TYR A 33 9.60 20.13 -3.42
N MET A 34 8.85 19.84 -4.49
CA MET A 34 9.40 19.55 -5.82
C MET A 34 10.22 20.71 -6.39
N PHE A 35 9.73 21.95 -6.26
CA PHE A 35 10.45 23.15 -6.71
C PHE A 35 11.72 23.42 -5.90
N ARG A 36 11.76 23.05 -4.62
CA ARG A 36 12.96 23.19 -3.78
C ARG A 36 14.02 22.11 -4.01
N HIS A 37 13.61 20.90 -4.40
CA HIS A 37 14.51 19.77 -4.61
C HIS A 37 14.32 19.14 -6.01
N PRO A 38 14.74 19.82 -7.09
CA PRO A 38 14.55 19.34 -8.46
C PRO A 38 15.30 18.03 -8.76
N GLY A 39 16.33 17.68 -7.99
CA GLY A 39 17.07 16.42 -8.11
C GLY A 39 16.32 15.18 -7.61
N ALA A 40 15.29 15.35 -6.76
CA ALA A 40 14.51 14.25 -6.18
C ALA A 40 13.39 13.73 -7.10
N ILE A 41 13.18 14.36 -8.26
CA ILE A 41 12.14 14.01 -9.24
C ILE A 41 12.41 12.64 -9.88
N ARG A 42 13.65 12.16 -9.83
CA ARG A 42 14.04 10.85 -10.40
C ARG A 42 13.46 9.67 -9.63
N ASP A 43 13.03 9.88 -8.38
CA ASP A 43 12.38 8.87 -7.58
C ASP A 43 10.89 8.88 -7.90
N GLY A 44 10.43 7.92 -8.71
CA GLY A 44 9.04 7.81 -9.17
C GLY A 44 7.98 7.84 -8.04
N LEU A 45 8.39 7.69 -6.79
CA LEU A 45 7.58 7.86 -5.58
C LEU A 45 7.04 9.30 -5.43
N LEU A 46 7.83 10.33 -5.72
CA LEU A 46 7.39 11.72 -5.62
C LEU A 46 6.33 12.04 -6.69
N GLY A 47 6.50 11.50 -7.90
CA GLY A 47 5.52 11.59 -8.98
C GLY A 47 4.20 10.87 -8.63
N TYR A 48 4.30 9.68 -8.04
CA TYR A 48 3.14 8.95 -7.54
C TYR A 48 2.39 9.74 -6.44
N GLU A 49 3.11 10.33 -5.49
CA GLU A 49 2.52 11.13 -4.41
C GLU A 49 1.81 12.39 -4.93
N LEU A 50 2.37 13.07 -5.94
CA LEU A 50 1.69 14.21 -6.57
C LEU A 50 0.45 13.76 -7.32
N LEU A 51 0.53 12.67 -8.07
CA LEU A 51 -0.58 12.14 -8.86
C LEU A 51 -1.74 11.69 -7.96
N SER A 52 -1.46 10.97 -6.87
CA SER A 52 -2.50 10.51 -5.95
C SER A 52 -3.18 11.67 -5.22
N ARG A 53 -2.41 12.67 -4.76
CA ARG A 53 -2.97 13.88 -4.13
C ARG A 53 -3.78 14.74 -5.10
N SER A 54 -3.34 14.82 -6.36
CA SER A 54 -4.09 15.51 -7.42
C SER A 54 -5.40 14.78 -7.73
N LEU A 55 -5.37 13.45 -7.80
CA LEU A 55 -6.56 12.63 -7.99
C LEU A 55 -7.57 12.82 -6.84
N LEU A 56 -7.08 12.87 -5.60
CA LEU A 56 -7.91 13.12 -4.40
C LEU A 56 -8.52 14.53 -4.40
N PHE A 57 -7.93 15.50 -5.07
CA PHE A 57 -8.50 16.84 -5.22
C PHE A 57 -9.52 16.92 -6.38
N VAL A 58 -9.15 16.38 -7.55
CA VAL A 58 -9.97 16.45 -8.76
C VAL A 58 -11.26 15.65 -8.61
N TYR A 59 -11.23 14.49 -7.96
CA TYR A 59 -12.40 13.63 -7.87
C TYR A 59 -13.56 14.25 -7.05
N PRO A 60 -13.34 14.75 -5.81
CA PRO A 60 -14.38 15.48 -5.08
C PRO A 60 -14.88 16.72 -5.83
N LEU A 61 -14.00 17.45 -6.54
CA LEU A 61 -14.41 18.59 -7.36
C LEU A 61 -15.40 18.17 -8.46
N VAL A 62 -15.07 17.12 -9.22
CA VAL A 62 -15.95 16.55 -10.26
C VAL A 62 -17.27 16.07 -9.64
N LEU A 63 -17.20 15.42 -8.48
CA LEU A 63 -18.38 14.94 -7.77
C LEU A 63 -19.27 16.08 -7.27
N LEU A 64 -18.71 17.19 -6.81
CA LEU A 64 -19.46 18.38 -6.39
C LEU A 64 -20.11 19.10 -7.57
N ILE A 65 -19.39 19.23 -8.70
CA ILE A 65 -19.95 19.78 -9.94
C ILE A 65 -21.11 18.89 -10.42
N GLY A 66 -20.86 17.58 -10.52
CA GLY A 66 -21.85 16.60 -10.94
C GLY A 66 -23.09 16.57 -10.04
N TRP A 67 -22.88 16.60 -8.73
CA TRP A 67 -23.97 16.67 -7.75
C TRP A 67 -24.78 17.97 -7.84
N SER A 68 -24.13 19.11 -8.16
CA SER A 68 -24.85 20.38 -8.31
C SER A 68 -25.75 20.42 -9.56
N MET A 69 -25.42 19.63 -10.58
CA MET A 69 -26.19 19.53 -11.83
C MET A 69 -27.32 18.49 -11.77
N GLN A 70 -27.43 17.68 -10.70
CA GLN A 70 -28.45 16.65 -10.60
C GLN A 70 -29.84 17.20 -10.24
N VAL A 71 -30.85 16.70 -10.96
CA VAL A 71 -32.27 16.91 -10.68
C VAL A 71 -32.67 16.05 -9.46
N PRO A 72 -33.53 16.54 -8.57
CA PRO A 72 -34.07 15.73 -7.48
C PRO A 72 -34.91 14.56 -8.03
N MET A 73 -34.58 13.33 -7.61
CA MET A 73 -35.29 12.10 -8.02
C MET A 73 -36.79 12.15 -7.69
N ALA A 74 -37.20 12.89 -6.66
CA ALA A 74 -38.61 13.04 -6.33
C ALA A 74 -39.42 13.66 -7.47
N ALA A 75 -38.85 14.62 -8.21
CA ALA A 75 -39.51 15.26 -9.35
C ALA A 75 -39.68 14.29 -10.54
N GLU A 76 -38.70 13.40 -10.75
CA GLU A 76 -38.76 12.37 -11.80
C GLU A 76 -39.81 11.30 -11.51
N TYR A 77 -39.94 10.89 -10.23
CA TYR A 77 -41.01 9.98 -9.82
C TYR A 77 -42.40 10.61 -9.95
N ASP A 78 -42.52 11.91 -9.68
CA ASP A 78 -43.75 12.67 -9.87
C ASP A 78 -44.14 12.75 -11.36
N HIS A 79 -43.19 13.03 -12.25
CA HIS A 79 -43.39 12.97 -13.70
C HIS A 79 -43.83 11.59 -14.19
N LEU A 80 -43.25 10.52 -13.65
CA LEU A 80 -43.64 9.15 -13.98
C LEU A 80 -45.08 8.86 -13.52
N LEU A 81 -45.46 9.32 -12.32
CA LEU A 81 -46.81 9.17 -11.79
C LEU A 81 -47.84 9.94 -12.62
N HIS A 82 -47.54 11.20 -12.96
CA HIS A 82 -48.40 12.05 -13.78
C HIS A 82 -48.53 11.58 -15.23
N ALA A 83 -47.54 10.86 -15.77
CA ALA A 83 -47.68 10.19 -17.06
C ALA A 83 -48.87 9.20 -17.10
N PHE A 84 -49.22 8.59 -15.96
CA PHE A 84 -50.36 7.69 -15.85
C PHE A 84 -51.63 8.36 -15.28
N LEU A 85 -51.50 9.29 -14.34
CA LEU A 85 -52.64 9.96 -13.71
C LEU A 85 -53.34 10.96 -14.62
N ASP A 86 -52.62 11.58 -15.57
CA ASP A 86 -53.17 12.60 -16.46
C ASP A 86 -53.91 12.00 -17.67
N MET A 87 -54.07 10.67 -17.74
CA MET A 87 -54.85 10.01 -18.79
C MET A 87 -56.35 10.32 -18.61
N THR A 88 -56.89 11.20 -19.45
CA THR A 88 -58.32 11.60 -19.41
C THR A 88 -59.25 10.66 -20.18
N GLY A 89 -58.71 9.74 -21.00
CA GLY A 89 -59.45 8.73 -21.75
C GLY A 89 -58.60 7.54 -22.21
N ILE A 90 -59.25 6.48 -22.70
CA ILE A 90 -58.61 5.30 -23.32
C ILE A 90 -58.53 5.49 -24.84
N SER A 91 -58.36 6.74 -25.30
CA SER A 91 -58.10 7.00 -26.72
C SER A 91 -56.70 6.49 -27.07
N GLU A 92 -56.54 5.93 -28.26
CA GLU A 92 -55.25 5.40 -28.74
C GLU A 92 -54.14 6.47 -28.70
N ALA A 93 -54.49 7.73 -29.01
CA ALA A 93 -53.57 8.86 -28.97
C ALA A 93 -53.16 9.27 -27.54
N ASP A 94 -54.06 9.18 -26.56
CA ASP A 94 -53.77 9.50 -25.16
C ASP A 94 -52.87 8.42 -24.53
N LEU A 95 -53.10 7.16 -24.90
CA LEU A 95 -52.29 6.03 -24.48
C LEU A 95 -50.86 6.12 -25.05
N GLU A 96 -50.73 6.48 -26.33
CA GLU A 96 -49.41 6.65 -26.97
C GLU A 96 -48.61 7.79 -26.31
N GLY A 97 -49.26 8.92 -26.01
CA GLY A 97 -48.65 10.03 -25.29
C GLY A 97 -48.20 9.70 -23.87
N ALA A 98 -49.00 8.92 -23.12
CA ALA A 98 -48.65 8.45 -21.78
C ALA A 98 -47.46 7.49 -21.81
N ILE A 99 -47.45 6.55 -22.76
CA ILE A 99 -46.34 5.61 -22.97
C ILE A 99 -45.04 6.36 -23.31
N GLN A 100 -45.10 7.39 -24.16
CA GLN A 100 -43.93 8.18 -24.51
C GLN A 100 -43.34 8.92 -23.29
N ARG A 101 -44.19 9.58 -22.48
CA ARG A 101 -43.75 10.25 -21.23
C ARG A 101 -43.16 9.26 -20.23
N TYR A 102 -43.75 8.07 -20.11
CA TYR A 102 -43.21 7.01 -19.26
C TYR A 102 -41.82 6.57 -19.72
N PHE A 103 -41.61 6.33 -21.01
CA PHE A 103 -40.29 5.91 -21.53
C PHE A 103 -39.24 7.02 -21.41
N ASP A 104 -39.63 8.29 -21.53
CA ASP A 104 -38.74 9.43 -21.34
C ASP A 104 -38.25 9.53 -19.89
N ALA A 105 -39.18 9.54 -18.92
CA ALA A 105 -38.86 9.53 -17.49
C ALA A 105 -38.04 8.30 -17.09
N LYS A 106 -38.38 7.12 -17.63
CA LYS A 106 -37.61 5.89 -17.43
C LYS A 106 -36.17 6.07 -17.93
N THR A 107 -35.99 6.55 -19.15
CA THR A 107 -34.65 6.74 -19.75
C THR A 107 -33.80 7.68 -18.91
N HIS A 108 -34.39 8.78 -18.41
CA HIS A 108 -33.71 9.71 -17.52
C HIS A 108 -33.28 9.04 -16.19
N LEU A 109 -34.16 8.27 -15.55
CA LEU A 109 -33.84 7.52 -14.33
C LEU A 109 -32.72 6.48 -14.52
N TYR A 110 -32.70 5.76 -15.65
CA TYR A 110 -31.60 4.84 -15.97
C TYR A 110 -30.29 5.58 -16.20
N ALA A 111 -30.31 6.72 -16.89
CA ALA A 111 -29.13 7.56 -17.09
C ALA A 111 -28.57 8.04 -15.75
N GLU A 112 -29.41 8.56 -14.85
CA GLU A 112 -28.98 8.97 -13.51
C GLU A 112 -28.43 7.80 -12.66
N THR A 113 -29.07 6.64 -12.72
CA THR A 113 -28.63 5.45 -11.98
C THR A 113 -27.29 4.93 -12.48
N SER A 114 -27.08 4.93 -13.79
CA SER A 114 -25.80 4.54 -14.41
C SER A 114 -24.69 5.53 -14.04
N TRP A 115 -24.98 6.83 -14.05
CA TRP A 115 -24.07 7.88 -13.60
C TRP A 115 -23.67 7.67 -12.13
N LEU A 116 -24.63 7.38 -11.25
CA LEU A 116 -24.38 7.10 -9.83
C LEU A 116 -23.50 5.87 -9.64
N THR A 117 -23.76 4.80 -10.40
CA THR A 117 -22.97 3.58 -10.35
C THR A 117 -21.53 3.83 -10.81
N ALA A 118 -21.34 4.59 -11.89
CA ALA A 118 -20.03 4.99 -12.36
C ALA A 118 -19.26 5.83 -11.31
N HIS A 119 -19.93 6.78 -10.65
CA HIS A 119 -19.32 7.58 -9.58
C HIS A 119 -18.96 6.73 -8.36
N ARG A 120 -19.78 5.74 -7.98
CA ARG A 120 -19.43 4.82 -6.88
C ARG A 120 -18.19 3.99 -7.21
N ILE A 121 -18.07 3.50 -8.44
CA ILE A 121 -16.88 2.77 -8.91
C ILE A 121 -15.65 3.69 -8.91
N ALA A 122 -15.78 4.91 -9.43
CA ALA A 122 -14.70 5.89 -9.44
C ALA A 122 -14.25 6.27 -8.01
N ALA A 123 -15.19 6.53 -7.10
CA ALA A 123 -14.89 6.78 -5.68
C ALA A 123 -14.07 5.64 -5.07
N TYR A 124 -14.50 4.40 -5.34
CA TYR A 124 -13.84 3.22 -4.83
C TYR A 124 -12.41 3.10 -5.34
N LEU A 125 -12.17 3.36 -6.63
CA LEU A 125 -10.82 3.37 -7.20
C LEU A 125 -9.93 4.46 -6.58
N VAL A 126 -10.45 5.67 -6.38
CA VAL A 126 -9.70 6.77 -5.73
C VAL A 126 -9.34 6.40 -4.28
N LEU A 127 -10.28 5.82 -3.53
CA LEU A 127 -10.02 5.33 -2.17
C LEU A 127 -8.95 4.22 -2.16
N TYR A 128 -8.95 3.34 -3.17
CA TYR A 128 -7.95 2.28 -3.29
C TYR A 128 -6.56 2.84 -3.58
N VAL A 129 -6.44 3.84 -4.45
CA VAL A 129 -5.18 4.57 -4.67
C VAL A 129 -4.70 5.23 -3.37
N GLN A 130 -5.61 5.83 -2.59
CA GLN A 130 -5.27 6.43 -1.31
C GLN A 130 -4.82 5.39 -0.27
N PHE A 131 -5.41 4.19 -0.30
CA PHE A 131 -4.99 3.08 0.53
C PHE A 131 -3.58 2.60 0.19
N LEU A 132 -3.23 2.48 -1.09
CA LEU A 132 -1.86 2.15 -1.51
C LEU A 132 -0.86 3.23 -1.06
N GLN A 133 -1.23 4.50 -1.18
CA GLN A 133 -0.41 5.60 -0.67
C GLN A 133 -0.18 5.51 0.85
N LEU A 134 -1.19 5.11 1.62
CA LEU A 134 -1.04 4.89 3.06
C LEU A 134 0.00 3.80 3.37
N ILE A 135 0.02 2.71 2.60
CA ILE A 135 1.03 1.66 2.74
C ILE A 135 2.44 2.21 2.49
N PHE A 136 2.61 3.05 1.47
CA PHE A 136 3.90 3.71 1.22
C PHE A 136 4.32 4.63 2.36
N TYR A 137 3.40 5.35 3.00
CA TYR A 137 3.73 6.16 4.16
C TYR A 137 4.14 5.33 5.38
N PHE A 138 3.63 4.11 5.54
CA PHE A 138 4.10 3.22 6.60
C PHE A 138 5.55 2.78 6.42
N ASN A 139 6.12 2.83 5.20
CA ASN A 139 7.54 2.62 4.95
C ASN A 139 8.45 3.63 5.70
N ALA A 140 7.91 4.79 6.13
CA ALA A 140 8.69 5.74 6.92
C ALA A 140 9.21 5.17 8.25
N HIS A 141 8.60 4.10 8.77
CA HIS A 141 9.10 3.41 9.95
C HIS A 141 10.09 2.29 9.59
N PRO A 142 11.31 2.26 10.15
CA PRO A 142 12.35 1.30 9.79
C PRO A 142 11.93 -0.19 9.87
N LYS A 143 11.09 -0.58 10.84
CA LYS A 143 10.57 -1.97 10.90
C LYS A 143 9.63 -2.31 9.74
N MET A 144 8.82 -1.35 9.28
CA MET A 144 7.92 -1.55 8.15
C MET A 144 8.68 -1.43 6.83
N ALA A 145 9.73 -0.61 6.79
CA ALA A 145 10.64 -0.51 5.66
C ALA A 145 11.27 -1.85 5.31
N ILE A 146 11.72 -2.61 6.31
CA ILE A 146 12.26 -3.97 6.12
C ILE A 146 11.24 -4.87 5.39
N LEU A 147 9.96 -4.82 5.76
CA LEU A 147 8.92 -5.61 5.09
C LEU A 147 8.73 -5.17 3.63
N THR A 148 8.63 -3.87 3.37
CA THR A 148 8.47 -3.37 2.01
C THR A 148 9.69 -3.65 1.12
N ALA A 149 10.90 -3.53 1.67
CA ALA A 149 12.15 -3.87 0.98
C ALA A 149 12.24 -5.37 0.71
N THR A 150 11.81 -6.21 1.66
CA THR A 150 11.71 -7.66 1.48
C THR A 150 10.78 -8.00 0.32
N VAL A 151 9.59 -7.38 0.26
CA VAL A 151 8.64 -7.61 -0.84
C VAL A 151 9.21 -7.13 -2.17
N GLN A 152 9.84 -5.95 -2.21
CA GLN A 152 10.46 -5.42 -3.43
C GLN A 152 11.59 -6.34 -3.93
N LYS A 153 12.43 -6.84 -3.04
CA LYS A 153 13.52 -7.77 -3.35
C LYS A 153 12.98 -9.12 -3.82
N ALA A 154 11.97 -9.66 -3.12
CA ALA A 154 11.35 -10.94 -3.46
C ALA A 154 10.52 -10.88 -4.75
N LEU A 155 10.05 -9.70 -5.18
CA LEU A 155 9.10 -9.54 -6.28
C LEU A 155 9.57 -10.21 -7.58
N GLY A 156 10.84 -10.07 -7.95
CA GLY A 156 11.38 -10.69 -9.17
C GLY A 156 11.27 -12.23 -9.13
N ASN A 157 11.65 -12.82 -8.00
CA ASN A 157 11.58 -14.26 -7.78
C ASN A 157 10.13 -14.75 -7.68
N ILE A 158 9.26 -13.99 -7.01
CA ILE A 158 7.82 -14.27 -6.91
C ILE A 158 7.16 -14.29 -8.29
N VAL A 159 7.44 -13.29 -9.14
CA VAL A 159 6.85 -13.20 -10.49
C VAL A 159 7.31 -14.37 -11.35
N HIS A 160 8.60 -14.71 -11.31
CA HIS A 160 9.12 -15.86 -12.04
C HIS A 160 8.47 -17.17 -11.58
N PHE A 161 8.40 -17.39 -10.27
CA PHE A 161 7.75 -18.55 -9.68
C PHE A 161 6.25 -18.62 -10.02
N LEU A 162 5.54 -17.50 -9.92
CA LEU A 162 4.10 -17.43 -10.25
C LEU A 162 3.86 -17.70 -11.73
N GLY A 163 4.77 -17.30 -12.63
CA GLY A 163 4.71 -17.63 -14.04
C GLY A 163 4.79 -19.13 -14.31
N LEU A 164 5.71 -19.84 -13.64
CA LEU A 164 5.82 -21.29 -13.72
C LEU A 164 4.59 -21.98 -13.14
N PHE A 165 4.11 -21.52 -11.98
CA PHE A 165 2.89 -22.03 -11.37
C PHE A 165 1.66 -21.81 -12.26
N ALA A 166 1.53 -20.63 -12.87
CA ALA A 166 0.41 -20.30 -13.75
C ALA A 166 0.31 -21.26 -14.96
N MET A 167 1.45 -21.69 -15.51
CA MET A 167 1.48 -22.68 -16.59
C MET A 167 0.87 -24.02 -16.15
N PHE A 168 1.26 -24.54 -14.99
CA PHE A 168 0.68 -25.77 -14.45
C PHE A 168 -0.79 -25.60 -14.05
N TYR A 169 -1.13 -24.46 -13.45
CA TYR A 169 -2.48 -24.11 -13.03
C TYR A 169 -3.45 -24.12 -14.23
N VAL A 170 -3.10 -23.46 -15.34
CA VAL A 170 -3.91 -23.42 -16.56
C VAL A 170 -4.03 -24.80 -17.20
N MET A 171 -2.94 -25.57 -17.27
CA MET A 171 -2.97 -26.93 -17.84
C MET A 171 -3.89 -27.86 -17.05
N LEU A 172 -3.79 -27.85 -15.71
CA LEU A 172 -4.66 -28.63 -14.84
C LEU A 172 -6.12 -28.16 -14.93
N GLY A 173 -6.34 -26.86 -15.05
CA GLY A 173 -7.68 -26.29 -15.23
C GLY A 173 -8.31 -26.71 -16.55
N PHE A 174 -7.53 -26.72 -17.63
CA PHE A 174 -8.00 -27.20 -18.93
C PHE A 174 -8.36 -28.70 -18.89
N MET A 175 -7.52 -29.52 -18.25
CA MET A 175 -7.76 -30.95 -18.06
C MET A 175 -9.04 -31.21 -17.23
N ALA A 176 -9.25 -30.46 -16.15
CA ALA A 176 -10.44 -30.56 -15.32
C ALA A 176 -11.71 -30.15 -16.07
N ASN A 177 -11.67 -29.01 -16.78
CA ASN A 177 -12.79 -28.54 -17.59
C ASN A 177 -13.16 -29.56 -18.68
N TRP A 178 -12.16 -30.14 -19.35
CA TRP A 178 -12.38 -31.13 -20.40
C TRP A 178 -13.03 -32.42 -19.87
N MET A 179 -12.55 -32.94 -18.74
CA MET A 179 -13.02 -34.22 -18.20
C MET A 179 -14.30 -34.09 -17.38
N LEU A 180 -14.41 -33.06 -16.53
CA LEU A 180 -15.46 -32.92 -15.51
C LEU A 180 -16.55 -31.93 -15.89
N GLY A 181 -16.33 -31.08 -16.92
CA GLY A 181 -17.24 -30.01 -17.27
C GLY A 181 -18.68 -30.43 -17.60
N PRO A 182 -18.93 -31.57 -18.28
CA PRO A 182 -20.29 -32.04 -18.53
C PRO A 182 -21.03 -32.53 -17.27
N TYR A 183 -20.31 -32.88 -16.21
CA TYR A 183 -20.86 -33.56 -15.04
C TYR A 183 -21.00 -32.65 -13.82
N ILE A 184 -20.10 -31.67 -13.69
CA ILE A 184 -20.02 -30.80 -12.51
C ILE A 184 -20.15 -29.35 -12.97
N PRO A 185 -21.16 -28.60 -12.51
CA PRO A 185 -21.39 -27.22 -12.93
C PRO A 185 -20.20 -26.29 -12.60
N ALA A 186 -19.47 -26.59 -11.52
CA ALA A 186 -18.25 -25.88 -11.11
C ALA A 186 -17.10 -25.95 -12.15
N PHE A 187 -17.13 -26.95 -13.04
CA PHE A 187 -16.14 -27.14 -14.11
C PHE A 187 -16.73 -26.94 -15.51
N SER A 188 -17.96 -26.43 -15.61
CA SER A 188 -18.72 -26.36 -16.88
C SER A 188 -18.10 -25.48 -17.95
N THR A 189 -17.47 -24.39 -17.54
CA THR A 189 -16.72 -23.49 -18.42
C THR A 189 -15.31 -23.33 -17.90
N PHE A 190 -14.38 -22.96 -18.78
CA PHE A 190 -12.99 -22.74 -18.37
C PHE A 190 -12.88 -21.62 -17.32
N GLY A 191 -13.68 -20.56 -17.44
CA GLY A 191 -13.72 -19.47 -16.47
C GLY A 191 -14.23 -19.91 -15.09
N GLU A 192 -15.30 -20.72 -15.05
CA GLU A 192 -15.80 -21.29 -13.80
C GLU A 192 -14.82 -22.32 -13.21
N THR A 193 -14.11 -23.08 -14.05
CA THR A 193 -13.05 -24.00 -13.63
C THR A 193 -11.91 -23.25 -12.94
N CYS A 194 -11.42 -22.15 -13.51
CA CYS A 194 -10.40 -21.33 -12.86
C CYS A 194 -10.89 -20.78 -11.52
N LYS A 195 -12.11 -20.24 -11.44
CA LYS A 195 -12.69 -19.79 -10.16
C LYS A 195 -12.73 -20.92 -9.14
N SER A 196 -13.19 -22.11 -9.56
CA SER A 196 -13.25 -23.30 -8.72
C SER A 196 -11.88 -23.78 -8.25
N GLN A 197 -10.85 -23.71 -9.09
CA GLN A 197 -9.46 -23.98 -8.70
C GLN A 197 -8.94 -22.98 -7.67
N VAL A 198 -9.27 -21.69 -7.80
CA VAL A 198 -8.91 -20.68 -6.77
C VAL A 198 -9.57 -21.02 -5.44
N ARG A 199 -10.86 -21.35 -5.44
CA ARG A 199 -11.58 -21.79 -4.24
C ARG A 199 -10.96 -23.03 -3.60
N MET A 200 -10.50 -23.98 -4.42
CA MET A 200 -9.78 -25.17 -3.98
C MET A 200 -8.40 -24.84 -3.37
N ILE A 201 -7.67 -23.84 -3.88
CA ILE A 201 -6.41 -23.36 -3.27
C ILE A 201 -6.64 -22.80 -1.86
N PHE A 202 -7.73 -22.07 -1.66
CA PHE A 202 -8.12 -21.54 -0.34
C PHE A 202 -8.73 -22.60 0.58
N GLY A 203 -8.95 -23.83 0.09
CA GLY A 203 -9.54 -24.92 0.86
C GLY A 203 -11.03 -24.76 1.13
N GLU A 204 -11.76 -23.97 0.32
CA GLU A 204 -13.21 -23.78 0.47
C GLU A 204 -13.96 -25.11 0.26
N PHE A 205 -13.51 -25.91 -0.70
CA PHE A 205 -14.00 -27.27 -0.92
C PHE A 205 -12.93 -28.16 -1.55
N ILE A 206 -12.93 -29.44 -1.17
CA ILE A 206 -12.15 -30.52 -1.81
C ILE A 206 -13.08 -31.43 -2.62
N GLU A 207 -14.34 -31.54 -2.20
CA GLU A 207 -15.41 -32.27 -2.90
C GLU A 207 -16.48 -31.26 -3.35
N ALA A 208 -16.74 -31.20 -4.66
CA ALA A 208 -17.82 -30.36 -5.19
C ALA A 208 -19.20 -31.06 -5.02
N ASP A 209 -20.28 -30.28 -4.90
CA ASP A 209 -21.63 -30.75 -4.54
C ASP A 209 -22.19 -31.90 -5.41
N MET A 210 -21.72 -32.05 -6.65
CA MET A 210 -22.17 -33.10 -7.58
C MET A 210 -21.22 -34.30 -7.69
N VAL A 211 -20.11 -34.32 -6.94
CA VAL A 211 -19.16 -35.44 -6.91
C VAL A 211 -19.78 -36.75 -6.39
N PRO A 212 -20.68 -36.76 -5.38
CA PRO A 212 -21.32 -38.00 -4.92
C PRO A 212 -22.21 -38.67 -5.98
N MET A 213 -22.60 -37.94 -7.03
CA MET A 213 -23.40 -38.47 -8.14
C MET A 213 -22.55 -39.12 -9.24
N LEU A 214 -21.22 -38.92 -9.24
CA LEU A 214 -20.31 -39.57 -10.20
C LEU A 214 -20.13 -41.06 -9.83
N LYS A 215 -20.25 -41.95 -10.83
CA LYS A 215 -20.03 -43.39 -10.66
C LYS A 215 -18.78 -43.85 -11.40
N GLY A 216 -18.09 -44.85 -10.83
CA GLY A 216 -17.03 -45.61 -11.50
C GLY A 216 -15.78 -44.79 -11.84
N SER A 217 -15.37 -44.83 -13.12
CA SER A 217 -14.12 -44.24 -13.61
C SER A 217 -14.04 -42.72 -13.44
N MET A 218 -15.17 -42.02 -13.51
CA MET A 218 -15.20 -40.55 -13.39
C MET A 218 -14.91 -40.07 -11.97
N MET A 219 -15.38 -40.80 -10.95
CA MET A 219 -15.06 -40.51 -9.55
C MET A 219 -13.55 -40.68 -9.31
N PHE A 220 -12.94 -41.72 -9.87
CA PHE A 220 -11.50 -41.93 -9.78
C PHE A 220 -10.71 -40.80 -10.45
N MET A 221 -11.11 -40.37 -11.65
CA MET A 221 -10.48 -39.25 -12.36
C MET A 221 -10.58 -37.94 -11.57
N TYR A 222 -11.72 -37.70 -10.91
CA TYR A 222 -11.88 -36.55 -10.02
C TYR A 222 -10.87 -36.58 -8.86
N TRP A 223 -10.77 -37.70 -8.14
CA TRP A 223 -9.84 -37.82 -7.00
C TRP A 223 -8.38 -37.79 -7.44
N LEU A 224 -8.05 -38.31 -8.62
CA LEU A 224 -6.71 -38.18 -9.20
C LEU A 224 -6.38 -36.72 -9.50
N TYR A 225 -7.31 -35.98 -10.12
CA TYR A 225 -7.17 -34.55 -10.36
C TYR A 225 -7.04 -33.77 -9.03
N ALA A 226 -7.96 -33.96 -8.09
CA ALA A 226 -7.95 -33.26 -6.80
C ALA A 226 -6.69 -33.56 -5.99
N GLY A 227 -6.25 -34.83 -5.96
CA GLY A 227 -5.02 -35.25 -5.29
C GLY A 227 -3.76 -34.65 -5.91
N THR A 228 -3.65 -34.68 -7.24
CA THR A 228 -2.50 -34.07 -7.95
C THR A 228 -2.49 -32.55 -7.81
N PHE A 229 -3.65 -31.90 -7.88
CA PHE A 229 -3.79 -30.46 -7.67
C PHE A 229 -3.41 -30.05 -6.24
N MET A 230 -3.90 -30.76 -5.22
CA MET A 230 -3.56 -30.48 -3.82
C MET A 230 -2.08 -30.70 -3.52
N LEU A 231 -1.49 -31.77 -4.06
CA LEU A 231 -0.05 -32.01 -3.93
C LEU A 231 0.73 -30.86 -4.58
N LEU A 232 0.36 -30.46 -5.80
CA LEU A 232 0.99 -29.34 -6.49
C LEU A 232 0.87 -28.05 -5.66
N VAL A 233 -0.30 -27.69 -5.14
CA VAL A 233 -0.50 -26.45 -4.37
C VAL A 233 0.32 -26.45 -3.07
N ILE A 234 0.30 -27.54 -2.30
CA ILE A 234 1.04 -27.60 -1.04
C ILE A 234 2.55 -27.58 -1.29
N TRP A 235 3.03 -28.43 -2.20
CA TRP A 235 4.46 -28.62 -2.43
C TRP A 235 5.10 -27.50 -3.25
N THR A 236 4.38 -26.96 -4.23
CA THR A 236 4.90 -25.88 -5.08
C THR A 236 4.49 -24.53 -4.53
N LEU A 237 3.19 -24.18 -4.54
CA LEU A 237 2.71 -22.84 -4.24
C LEU A 237 3.09 -22.41 -2.82
N LEU A 238 2.67 -23.13 -1.79
CA LEU A 238 2.88 -22.68 -0.40
C LEU A 238 4.35 -22.74 0.02
N ASN A 239 5.01 -23.88 -0.24
CA ASN A 239 6.36 -24.12 0.28
C ASN A 239 7.43 -23.29 -0.44
N PHE A 240 7.40 -23.19 -1.78
CA PHE A 240 8.39 -22.37 -2.49
C PHE A 240 8.12 -20.87 -2.32
N PHE A 241 6.86 -20.43 -2.27
CA PHE A 241 6.54 -19.03 -2.03
C PHE A 241 7.05 -18.57 -0.66
N LEU A 242 6.85 -19.38 0.38
CA LEU A 242 7.37 -19.10 1.71
C LEU A 242 8.91 -19.07 1.71
N ALA A 243 9.56 -20.02 1.03
CA ALA A 243 11.01 -20.07 0.94
C ALA A 243 11.60 -18.80 0.29
N ILE A 244 11.01 -18.33 -0.82
CA ILE A 244 11.43 -17.10 -1.51
C ILE A 244 11.29 -15.88 -0.59
N ILE A 245 10.19 -15.79 0.16
CA ILE A 245 9.96 -14.67 1.10
C ILE A 245 10.96 -14.71 2.26
N ILE A 246 11.21 -15.88 2.84
CA ILE A 246 12.14 -16.04 3.95
C ILE A 246 13.57 -15.69 3.51
N ASP A 247 14.00 -16.12 2.34
CA ASP A 247 15.32 -15.83 1.79
C ASP A 247 15.53 -14.32 1.62
N ALA A 248 14.59 -13.64 0.95
CA ALA A 248 14.62 -12.18 0.79
C ALA A 248 14.56 -11.44 2.14
N PHE A 249 13.79 -11.95 3.11
CA PHE A 249 13.70 -11.36 4.44
C PHE A 249 15.05 -11.43 5.18
N MET A 250 15.73 -12.58 5.10
CA MET A 250 17.02 -12.78 5.75
C MET A 250 18.10 -11.88 5.16
N GLU A 251 18.13 -11.71 3.84
CA GLU A 251 19.05 -10.80 3.15
C GLU A 251 18.83 -9.33 3.59
N VAL A 252 17.59 -8.84 3.51
CA VAL A 252 17.24 -7.46 3.90
C VAL A 252 17.47 -7.23 5.39
N LYS A 253 17.26 -8.23 6.24
CA LYS A 253 17.54 -8.16 7.67
C LYS A 253 19.04 -8.04 7.96
N ALA A 254 19.89 -8.74 7.21
CA ALA A 254 21.35 -8.65 7.35
C ALA A 254 21.86 -7.26 6.96
N GLU A 255 21.32 -6.66 5.89
CA GLU A 255 21.65 -5.29 5.47
C GLU A 255 21.20 -4.25 6.50
N ASN A 256 20.03 -4.43 7.10
CA ASN A 256 19.44 -3.51 8.08
C ASN A 256 19.88 -3.73 9.53
N GLN A 257 20.80 -4.66 9.80
CA GLN A 257 21.30 -4.93 11.15
C GLN A 257 22.03 -3.72 11.77
N LYS A 258 22.43 -2.74 10.95
CA LYS A 258 23.05 -1.47 11.38
C LYS A 258 22.04 -0.41 11.87
N THR A 259 20.75 -0.55 11.57
CA THR A 259 19.72 0.40 12.02
C THR A 259 19.20 0.06 13.41
N VAL A 260 19.49 0.92 14.39
CA VAL A 260 18.99 0.80 15.77
C VAL A 260 17.54 1.33 15.83
N ALA A 261 16.59 0.52 15.38
CA ALA A 261 15.16 0.81 15.51
C ALA A 261 14.51 -0.09 16.57
N ARG A 262 13.73 0.50 17.48
CA ARG A 262 12.96 -0.24 18.50
C ARG A 262 11.51 -0.34 18.01
N ASP A 263 10.53 -0.32 18.92
CA ASP A 263 9.12 -0.39 18.56
C ASP A 263 8.59 0.96 18.08
N PHE A 264 7.60 0.93 17.18
CA PHE A 264 7.02 2.13 16.56
C PHE A 264 6.60 3.19 17.57
N LEU A 265 5.90 2.80 18.63
CA LEU A 265 5.45 3.74 19.66
C LEU A 265 6.63 4.34 20.42
N THR A 266 7.61 3.51 20.77
CA THR A 266 8.80 3.92 21.50
C THR A 266 9.64 4.89 20.68
N ASP A 267 9.83 4.61 19.39
CA ASP A 267 10.61 5.45 18.46
C ASP A 267 9.88 6.76 18.15
N THR A 268 8.55 6.73 18.02
CA THR A 268 7.74 7.94 17.81
C THR A 268 7.80 8.86 19.02
N LEU A 269 7.56 8.33 20.23
CA LEU A 269 7.68 9.10 21.48
C LEU A 269 9.11 9.60 21.68
N ALA A 270 10.10 8.76 21.38
CA ALA A 270 11.51 9.08 21.45
C ALA A 270 11.88 10.23 20.50
N ALA A 271 11.31 10.27 19.28
CA ALA A 271 11.51 11.36 18.32
C ALA A 271 10.91 12.67 18.83
N PHE A 272 9.68 12.65 19.34
CA PHE A 272 9.04 13.82 19.95
C PHE A 272 9.82 14.33 21.17
N GLN A 273 10.26 13.44 22.05
CA GLN A 273 11.07 13.79 23.21
C GLN A 273 12.42 14.38 22.80
N THR A 274 13.12 13.78 21.83
CA THR A 274 14.40 14.31 21.35
C THR A 274 14.23 15.67 20.70
N TRP A 275 13.15 15.89 19.93
CA TRP A 275 12.85 17.20 19.36
C TRP A 275 12.66 18.26 20.46
N PHE A 276 11.89 17.94 21.51
CA PHE A 276 11.67 18.85 22.63
C PHE A 276 12.96 19.15 23.42
N ILE A 277 13.77 18.12 23.68
CA ILE A 277 15.07 18.26 24.37
C ILE A 277 16.04 19.07 23.52
N ALA A 278 16.11 18.80 22.22
CA ALA A 278 16.97 19.52 21.28
C ALA A 278 16.60 21.01 21.19
N ALA A 279 15.30 21.32 21.13
CA ALA A 279 14.80 22.69 21.12
C ALA A 279 15.10 23.43 22.42
N ARG A 280 14.96 22.77 23.58
CA ARG A 280 15.27 23.38 24.89
C ARG A 280 16.77 23.53 25.17
N ARG A 281 17.60 22.58 24.73
CA ARG A 281 19.04 22.55 25.03
C ARG A 281 19.90 23.18 23.92
N GLY A 282 19.28 23.69 22.87
CA GLY A 282 19.97 24.34 21.74
C GLY A 282 20.90 23.39 21.01
N TRP A 283 20.44 22.16 20.74
CA TRP A 283 21.23 21.19 19.97
C TRP A 283 21.30 21.59 18.49
N PRO A 284 22.41 21.31 17.79
CA PRO A 284 22.54 21.60 16.36
C PRO A 284 21.47 20.89 15.54
N SER A 285 21.10 21.47 14.40
CA SER A 285 20.12 20.91 13.48
C SER A 285 20.53 19.49 13.05
N ARG A 286 19.55 18.58 12.91
CA ARG A 286 19.79 17.20 12.46
C ARG A 286 20.58 17.13 11.15
N GLU A 287 20.29 17.99 10.18
CA GLU A 287 21.01 18.03 8.90
C GLU A 287 22.51 18.29 9.10
N ALA A 288 22.88 19.30 9.88
CA ALA A 288 24.28 19.60 10.19
C ALA A 288 25.00 18.46 10.93
N LEU A 289 24.29 17.73 11.81
CA LEU A 289 24.84 16.55 12.47
C LEU A 289 25.08 15.41 11.47
N ILE A 290 24.13 15.15 10.57
CA ILE A 290 24.24 14.11 9.55
C ILE A 290 25.40 14.43 8.61
N THR A 291 25.50 15.65 8.09
CA THR A 291 26.60 16.04 7.18
C THR A 291 27.96 15.89 7.85
N PHE A 292 28.08 16.29 9.12
CA PHE A 292 29.31 16.14 9.89
C PHE A 292 29.70 14.66 10.07
N PHE A 293 28.76 13.81 10.50
CA PHE A 293 29.05 12.39 10.68
C PHE A 293 29.36 11.69 9.36
N GLN A 294 28.69 12.07 8.27
CA GLN A 294 28.95 11.54 6.94
C GLN A 294 30.36 11.90 6.46
N GLU A 295 30.75 13.17 6.59
CA GLU A 295 32.09 13.65 6.26
C GLU A 295 33.19 12.96 7.10
N GLN A 296 32.90 12.62 8.37
CA GLN A 296 33.80 11.86 9.22
C GLN A 296 33.90 10.38 8.79
N VAL A 297 32.80 9.75 8.36
CA VAL A 297 32.83 8.37 7.84
C VAL A 297 33.61 8.30 6.53
N ASP A 298 33.36 9.22 5.60
CA ASP A 298 34.07 9.31 4.32
C ASP A 298 35.58 9.58 4.53
N SER A 299 35.93 10.39 5.54
CA SER A 299 37.33 10.65 5.93
C SER A 299 37.99 9.45 6.62
N ALA A 300 37.22 8.66 7.38
CA ALA A 300 37.72 7.48 8.09
C ALA A 300 38.04 6.30 7.16
N GLU A 301 37.33 6.18 6.02
CA GLU A 301 37.67 5.21 4.97
C GLU A 301 38.98 5.56 4.25
N ALA A 302 39.37 6.85 4.23
CA ALA A 302 40.61 7.32 3.61
C ALA A 302 41.85 7.28 4.54
N MET A 303 41.67 7.41 5.87
CA MET A 303 42.75 7.36 6.86
C MET A 303 42.19 7.10 8.27
N PRO A 304 42.85 6.31 9.16
CA PRO A 304 42.36 6.11 10.51
C PRO A 304 42.27 7.44 11.30
N PRO A 305 41.26 7.60 12.19
CA PRO A 305 40.94 8.87 12.80
C PRO A 305 42.08 9.41 13.68
N LYS A 306 42.49 10.66 13.40
CA LYS A 306 43.59 11.34 14.13
C LYS A 306 43.18 11.97 15.46
N CYS A 307 41.89 12.00 15.81
CA CYS A 307 41.38 12.72 16.96
C CYS A 307 40.34 11.90 17.75
N CYS A 308 40.27 12.14 19.07
CA CYS A 308 39.23 11.57 19.92
C CYS A 308 37.83 12.07 19.50
N PRO A 309 36.78 11.22 19.53
CA PRO A 309 35.44 11.58 19.07
C PRO A 309 34.84 12.83 19.75
N SER A 310 35.19 13.06 21.03
CA SER A 310 34.72 14.22 21.80
C SER A 310 35.29 15.54 21.29
N ASP A 311 36.53 15.54 20.80
CA ASP A 311 37.28 16.75 20.45
C ASP A 311 36.98 17.18 19.00
N CYS A 312 36.66 16.23 18.13
CA CYS A 312 36.13 16.52 16.79
C CYS A 312 34.76 17.21 16.84
N ILE A 313 33.86 16.79 17.74
CA ILE A 313 32.50 17.32 17.82
C ILE A 313 32.50 18.75 18.41
N THR A 314 33.33 19.02 19.43
CA THR A 314 33.46 20.39 19.97
C THR A 314 34.13 21.35 18.98
N GLY A 315 35.08 20.86 18.17
CA GLY A 315 35.74 21.65 17.12
C GLY A 315 34.80 22.02 15.96
N ALA A 316 33.93 21.10 15.53
CA ALA A 316 32.98 21.34 14.45
C ALA A 316 31.79 22.22 14.86
N PHE A 317 31.41 22.19 16.14
CA PHE A 317 30.28 22.97 16.66
C PHE A 317 30.74 23.89 17.80
N PRO A 318 31.34 25.07 17.51
CA PRO A 318 31.90 25.96 18.53
C PRO A 318 30.86 26.57 19.48
N ARG A 319 29.56 26.51 19.16
CA ARG A 319 28.44 26.88 20.06
C ARG A 319 28.01 25.74 21.00
N PHE A 320 28.66 24.59 20.91
CA PHE A 320 28.30 23.36 21.60
C PHE A 320 29.22 23.16 22.82
N ASP A 321 28.87 23.81 23.94
CA ASP A 321 29.62 23.70 25.20
C ASP A 321 29.82 22.24 25.65
N SER A 322 30.90 21.95 26.37
CA SER A 322 31.22 20.62 26.90
C SER A 322 30.08 20.00 27.73
N ARG A 323 29.28 20.81 28.44
CA ARG A 323 28.09 20.36 29.18
C ARG A 323 26.94 19.90 28.25
N ARG A 324 26.75 20.60 27.13
CA ARG A 324 25.71 20.26 26.14
C ARG A 324 26.11 18.99 25.38
N LEU A 325 27.39 18.86 25.05
CA LEU A 325 27.97 17.65 24.47
C LEU A 325 27.80 16.43 25.39
N ALA A 326 28.14 16.54 26.68
CA ALA A 326 27.95 15.45 27.63
C ALA A 326 26.47 15.02 27.73
N SER A 327 25.55 15.98 27.71
CA SER A 327 24.11 15.69 27.72
C SER A 327 23.59 15.03 26.44
N PHE A 328 24.24 15.35 25.30
CA PHE A 328 23.95 14.77 23.99
C PHE A 328 24.47 13.33 23.92
N LEU A 329 25.74 13.12 24.26
CA LEU A 329 26.37 11.80 24.28
C LEU A 329 25.63 10.86 25.24
N ALA A 330 25.31 11.29 26.46
CA ALA A 330 24.55 10.47 27.41
C ALA A 330 23.13 10.12 26.93
N HIS A 331 22.49 10.98 26.12
CA HIS A 331 21.16 10.70 25.55
C HIS A 331 21.22 9.68 24.42
N TYR A 332 22.23 9.77 23.57
CA TYR A 332 22.42 8.88 22.43
C TYR A 332 23.06 7.54 22.82
N GLU A 333 23.95 7.52 23.81
CA GLU A 333 24.54 6.29 24.39
C GLU A 333 23.47 5.39 25.03
N ARG A 334 22.44 5.95 25.68
CA ARG A 334 21.31 5.17 26.20
C ARG A 334 20.41 4.56 25.11
N ARG A 335 20.49 5.05 23.88
CA ARG A 335 19.60 4.66 22.78
C ARG A 335 20.29 3.84 21.71
N CYS A 336 21.57 4.09 21.46
CA CYS A 336 22.42 3.34 20.57
C CYS A 336 23.53 2.69 21.41
N ASP A 337 23.47 1.38 21.60
CA ASP A 337 24.39 0.61 22.46
C ASP A 337 25.86 0.60 21.99
N SER A 338 26.24 1.40 20.98
CA SER A 338 27.56 1.36 20.35
C SER A 338 28.11 2.69 19.80
N LEU A 339 27.52 3.85 20.14
CA LEU A 339 27.99 5.13 19.57
C LEU A 339 29.37 5.58 20.06
N LEU A 340 29.84 5.07 21.20
CA LEU A 340 31.15 5.37 21.75
C LEU A 340 31.89 4.06 21.99
N VAL A 341 32.82 3.72 21.11
CA VAL A 341 33.87 2.74 21.44
C VAL A 341 34.57 3.26 22.70
N ARG A 342 34.44 2.51 23.80
CA ARG A 342 35.05 2.84 25.09
C ARG A 342 36.57 2.90 24.88
N ARG A 343 37.22 3.89 25.49
CA ARG A 343 38.66 4.22 25.39
C ARG A 343 39.61 3.02 25.56
N ASP A 344 39.12 1.93 26.13
CA ASP A 344 39.88 0.75 26.53
C ASP A 344 40.08 -0.27 25.38
N GLU A 345 39.32 -0.18 24.28
CA GLU A 345 39.44 -1.13 23.14
C GLU A 345 40.37 -0.64 22.01
N VAL A 346 40.64 0.66 21.91
CA VAL A 346 41.56 1.21 20.89
C VAL A 346 43.02 0.85 21.22
N GLY A 347 43.34 0.71 22.51
CA GLY A 347 44.67 0.26 22.96
C GLY A 347 44.93 -1.21 22.65
N SER A 348 43.94 -2.08 22.82
CA SER A 348 44.09 -3.53 22.59
C SER A 348 44.08 -3.92 21.11
N ALA A 349 43.37 -3.18 20.25
CA ALA A 349 43.38 -3.41 18.80
C ALA A 349 44.72 -2.99 18.14
N GLN A 350 45.35 -1.91 18.60
CA GLN A 350 46.68 -1.51 18.12
C GLN A 350 47.80 -2.41 18.63
N GLU A 351 47.67 -2.99 19.83
CA GLU A 351 48.60 -3.99 20.35
C GLU A 351 48.43 -5.36 19.67
N ALA A 352 47.20 -5.78 19.36
CA ALA A 352 46.93 -7.02 18.63
C ALA A 352 47.47 -7.00 17.19
N PHE A 353 47.44 -5.86 16.51
CA PHE A 353 48.01 -5.70 15.16
C PHE A 353 49.55 -5.60 15.15
N ARG A 354 50.18 -5.27 16.28
CA ARG A 354 51.65 -5.23 16.43
C ARG A 354 52.25 -6.56 16.90
N ALA A 355 51.44 -7.47 17.43
CA ALA A 355 51.91 -8.69 18.08
C ALA A 355 52.05 -9.91 17.16
N ASP A 356 51.78 -9.82 15.86
CA ASP A 356 52.00 -10.92 14.92
C ASP A 356 53.08 -10.62 13.87
N PRO A 357 54.37 -10.77 14.22
CA PRO A 357 55.44 -10.91 13.26
C PRO A 357 55.70 -12.39 13.02
N LYS A 358 54.74 -13.18 12.50
CA LYS A 358 54.99 -14.51 11.92
C LYS A 358 53.77 -15.06 11.16
N GLN A 359 53.60 -14.64 9.91
CA GLN A 359 53.16 -15.55 8.86
C GLN A 359 53.75 -15.12 7.52
N GLN A 360 54.82 -15.83 7.18
CA GLN A 360 55.44 -15.96 5.88
C GLN A 360 54.68 -17.04 5.10
#